data_AF-A0AA39IZX1-F1
#
_entry.id   AF-A0AA39IZX1-F1
#
_cell.length_a   1.000
_cell.length_b   1.000
_cell.length_c   1.000
_cell.angle_alpha   90.00
_cell.angle_beta   90.00
_cell.angle_gamma   90.00
#
_symmetry.space_group_name_H-M   'P 1'
#
loop_
_entity.id
_entity.type
_entity.pdbx_description
1 polymer ?
#
loop_
_entity_poly.entity_id
_entity_poly.type
_entity_poly.pdbx_seq_one_letter_code
_entity_poly.pdbx_strand_id
1 'polypeptide(L)'
;MIFFRPSFSRRDSILLMLGALLTHLLTIAHSHSLFDANINIDTPFQHVHDVQLPPSVWKEDVPPETVHGDLPHTSIVHHAPGWTLFRNLYMSNGTLFLLSSNRSFPEFRLMTSPGIPAENTPEYATLSEPTLQHMNYITPSEAQQRWGGETQNRVWTVEGNTLLVNEHSQFLGHFYHLVAELFFGVQAFWHGTFSVPSAVDTYSAKFTHPSPPALDRVIFAHSDGNGWRDRPGFNAYFMRAAFPSLAIEDKQDWEDRIAATSGSSVERAWHFPLVLLTDRSASHRGAVCGSQTQRIASEAWEYMREQSRLMGYQSRRVVGAHSPDGDDLPMPDKVVITYISRQNTERRRLTDEAHNSLVAALQELVERKKDEGWELNVMQAEQMSKDCSASALYASYEGVHGD
;
A
#
# COMPACT_ATOMS: atom_id res chain seq x y z
N MET A 1 -11.76 -41.27 -28.15
CA MET A 1 -11.25 -41.70 -26.83
C MET A 1 -11.56 -40.57 -25.87
N ILE A 2 -12.60 -40.73 -25.06
CA ILE A 2 -13.11 -39.71 -24.12
C ILE A 2 -12.41 -39.96 -22.79
N PHE A 3 -11.55 -39.05 -22.34
CA PHE A 3 -10.91 -39.14 -21.03
C PHE A 3 -11.87 -38.64 -19.95
N PHE A 4 -12.10 -39.50 -18.96
CA PHE A 4 -12.93 -39.21 -17.79
C PHE A 4 -12.33 -38.07 -16.95
N ARG A 5 -13.12 -37.03 -16.68
CA ARG A 5 -12.86 -36.08 -15.58
C ARG A 5 -13.16 -36.79 -14.25
N PRO A 6 -12.34 -36.65 -13.20
CA PRO A 6 -12.75 -37.08 -11.87
C PRO A 6 -13.78 -36.07 -11.35
N SER A 7 -15.05 -36.46 -11.36
CA SER A 7 -16.12 -35.72 -10.69
C SER A 7 -15.87 -35.75 -9.19
N PHE A 8 -15.97 -34.59 -8.52
CA PHE A 8 -16.13 -34.54 -7.07
C PHE A 8 -17.18 -35.56 -6.64
N SER A 9 -16.87 -36.37 -5.62
CA SER A 9 -17.90 -37.26 -5.10
C SER A 9 -19.02 -36.40 -4.51
N ARG A 10 -20.26 -36.92 -4.57
CA ARG A 10 -21.42 -36.24 -3.99
C ARG A 10 -21.20 -35.92 -2.50
N ARG A 11 -20.41 -36.74 -1.80
CA ARG A 11 -19.99 -36.53 -0.41
C ARG A 11 -19.09 -35.31 -0.27
N ASP A 12 -18.10 -35.14 -1.15
CA ASP A 12 -17.15 -34.03 -1.07
C ASP A 12 -17.82 -32.68 -1.37
N SER A 13 -18.75 -32.67 -2.32
CA SER A 13 -19.57 -31.48 -2.62
C SER A 13 -20.44 -31.08 -1.41
N ILE A 14 -21.01 -32.06 -0.70
CA ILE A 14 -21.82 -31.81 0.50
C ILE A 14 -20.94 -31.30 1.64
N LEU A 15 -19.76 -31.88 1.87
CA LEU A 15 -18.86 -31.45 2.95
C LEU A 15 -18.33 -30.03 2.73
N LEU A 16 -18.02 -29.65 1.49
CA LEU A 16 -17.60 -28.29 1.14
C LEU A 16 -18.72 -27.27 1.35
N MET A 17 -19.95 -27.59 0.92
CA MET A 17 -21.11 -26.73 1.14
C MET A 17 -21.45 -26.59 2.63
N LEU A 18 -21.33 -27.67 3.40
CA LEU A 18 -21.57 -27.65 4.85
C LEU A 18 -20.50 -26.83 5.59
N GLY A 19 -19.23 -26.97 5.20
CA GLY A 19 -18.12 -26.18 5.74
C GLY A 19 -18.30 -24.69 5.47
N ALA A 20 -18.58 -24.31 4.22
CA ALA A 20 -18.82 -22.92 3.84
C ALA A 20 -20.03 -22.31 4.58
N LEU A 21 -21.11 -23.08 4.74
CA LEU A 21 -22.29 -22.65 5.49
C LEU A 21 -21.98 -22.46 6.98
N LEU A 22 -21.25 -23.37 7.61
CA LEU A 22 -20.87 -23.27 9.03
C LEU A 22 -19.94 -22.08 9.27
N THR A 23 -18.96 -21.84 8.40
CA THR A 23 -18.10 -20.65 8.48
C THR A 23 -18.91 -19.36 8.35
N HIS A 24 -19.84 -19.30 7.39
CA HIS A 24 -20.70 -18.13 7.20
C HIS A 24 -21.63 -17.87 8.40
N LEU A 25 -22.22 -18.93 8.98
CA LEU A 25 -23.04 -18.83 10.18
C LEU A 25 -22.25 -18.39 11.41
N LEU A 26 -21.00 -18.83 11.55
CA LEU A 26 -20.08 -18.36 12.60
C LEU A 26 -19.74 -16.87 12.43
N THR A 27 -19.49 -16.42 11.21
CA THR A 27 -19.25 -14.99 10.92
C THR A 27 -20.48 -14.14 11.22
N ILE A 28 -21.69 -14.59 10.84
CA ILE A 28 -22.94 -13.90 11.14
C ILE A 28 -23.20 -13.85 12.65
N ALA A 29 -23.02 -14.96 13.37
CA ALA A 29 -23.20 -15.01 14.82
C ALA A 29 -22.22 -14.10 15.57
N HIS A 30 -20.98 -13.98 15.10
CA HIS A 30 -20.00 -13.04 15.66
C HIS A 30 -20.34 -11.57 15.35
N SER A 31 -20.85 -11.30 14.15
CA SER A 31 -21.26 -9.95 13.76
C SER A 31 -22.44 -9.44 14.60
N HIS A 32 -23.45 -10.28 14.88
CA HIS A 32 -24.59 -9.88 15.70
C HIS A 32 -24.25 -9.63 17.18
N SER A 33 -23.14 -10.15 17.70
CA SER A 33 -22.68 -9.88 19.07
C SER A 33 -22.08 -8.48 19.26
N LEU A 34 -21.75 -7.76 18.17
CA LEU A 34 -21.11 -6.45 18.22
C LEU A 34 -22.05 -5.29 17.85
N PHE A 35 -23.32 -5.56 17.50
CA PHE A 35 -24.26 -4.57 16.97
C PHE A 35 -25.21 -3.91 17.99
N ASP A 36 -25.11 -4.21 19.29
CA ASP A 36 -25.95 -3.55 20.31
C ASP A 36 -25.49 -2.14 20.74
N ALA A 37 -24.51 -1.56 20.04
CA ALA A 37 -24.17 -0.14 20.20
C ALA A 37 -24.81 0.68 19.05
N ASN A 38 -26.04 1.14 19.27
CA ASN A 38 -26.71 2.14 18.44
C ASN A 38 -25.84 3.40 18.32
N ILE A 39 -25.23 3.63 17.15
CA ILE A 39 -24.75 4.94 16.73
C ILE A 39 -25.53 5.34 15.49
N ASN A 40 -26.46 6.26 15.68
CA ASN A 40 -27.24 6.88 14.63
C ASN A 40 -26.39 7.98 13.97
N ILE A 41 -26.09 7.83 12.68
CA ILE A 41 -25.46 8.89 11.87
C ILE A 41 -26.29 9.07 10.59
N ASP A 42 -27.27 9.96 10.68
CA ASP A 42 -27.85 10.63 9.51
C ASP A 42 -26.88 11.70 9.04
N THR A 43 -26.24 11.51 7.88
CA THR A 43 -25.69 12.63 7.08
C THR A 43 -26.01 12.42 5.60
N PRO A 44 -26.46 13.47 4.89
CA PRO A 44 -26.94 13.35 3.52
C PRO A 44 -25.77 13.30 2.54
N PHE A 45 -25.61 12.17 1.85
CA PHE A 45 -24.77 12.07 0.66
C PHE A 45 -25.37 12.92 -0.46
N GLN A 46 -24.72 14.02 -0.82
CA GLN A 46 -25.01 14.72 -2.06
C GLN A 46 -24.17 14.07 -3.17
N HIS A 47 -24.82 13.23 -3.98
CA HIS A 47 -24.23 12.66 -5.20
C HIS A 47 -23.85 13.79 -6.16
N VAL A 48 -22.54 14.00 -6.37
CA VAL A 48 -22.04 14.80 -7.49
C VAL A 48 -21.79 13.82 -8.64
N HIS A 49 -22.73 13.77 -9.59
CA HIS A 49 -22.54 13.13 -10.89
C HIS A 49 -21.90 14.11 -11.89
N ASP A 50 -21.06 13.54 -12.75
CA ASP A 50 -20.58 14.03 -14.05
C ASP A 50 -19.64 15.24 -14.09
N VAL A 51 -18.34 14.96 -13.90
CA VAL A 51 -17.27 15.74 -14.55
C VAL A 51 -16.61 14.86 -15.60
N GLN A 52 -16.88 15.15 -16.86
CA GLN A 52 -16.27 14.51 -18.01
C GLN A 52 -14.81 15.00 -18.12
N LEU A 53 -13.86 14.15 -17.69
CA LEU A 53 -12.43 14.47 -17.79
C LEU A 53 -12.00 14.47 -19.27
N PRO A 54 -11.20 15.46 -19.70
CA PRO A 54 -10.65 15.48 -21.06
C PRO A 54 -9.67 14.31 -21.27
N PRO A 55 -9.51 13.82 -22.52
CA PRO A 55 -8.62 12.71 -22.83
C PRO A 55 -7.18 13.04 -22.45
N SER A 56 -6.53 12.10 -21.74
CA SER A 56 -5.17 12.23 -21.24
C SER A 56 -4.15 12.24 -22.39
N VAL A 57 -3.72 13.43 -22.77
CA VAL A 57 -2.52 13.61 -23.60
C VAL A 57 -1.34 13.73 -22.64
N TRP A 58 -0.62 12.63 -22.46
CA TRP A 58 0.70 12.66 -21.82
C TRP A 58 1.63 13.49 -22.70
N LYS A 59 1.90 14.73 -22.30
CA LYS A 59 3.00 15.49 -22.87
C LYS A 59 4.31 14.88 -22.36
N GLU A 60 5.17 14.51 -23.30
CA GLU A 60 6.54 14.06 -23.08
C GLU A 60 7.29 14.96 -22.09
N ASP A 61 8.17 14.31 -21.34
CA ASP A 61 9.01 14.86 -20.28
C ASP A 61 9.77 16.11 -20.75
N VAL A 62 9.36 17.27 -20.22
CA VAL A 62 10.20 18.47 -20.24
C VAL A 62 11.33 18.22 -19.24
N PRO A 63 12.61 18.40 -19.62
CA PRO A 63 13.74 18.30 -18.70
C PRO A 63 13.51 19.20 -17.48
N PRO A 64 14.08 18.89 -16.29
CA PRO A 64 13.99 19.77 -15.14
C PRO A 64 14.78 21.07 -15.44
N GLU A 65 14.11 22.05 -16.05
CA GLU A 65 14.63 23.40 -16.14
C GLU A 65 14.76 23.96 -14.73
N THR A 66 15.93 24.51 -14.42
CA THR A 66 16.07 25.48 -13.33
C THR A 66 15.07 26.60 -13.61
N VAL A 67 13.98 26.65 -12.84
CA VAL A 67 12.85 27.55 -13.09
C VAL A 67 13.29 29.01 -12.92
N HIS A 68 13.79 29.59 -14.02
CA HIS A 68 13.81 31.02 -14.26
C HIS A 68 12.39 31.41 -14.71
N GLY A 69 11.54 31.83 -13.78
CA GLY A 69 10.15 32.19 -14.06
C GLY A 69 9.19 31.82 -12.94
N ASP A 70 7.89 31.88 -13.25
CA ASP A 70 6.81 31.50 -12.33
C ASP A 70 6.97 30.05 -11.86
N LEU A 71 6.84 29.83 -10.55
CA LEU A 71 6.94 28.50 -9.96
C LEU A 71 5.76 27.60 -10.43
N PRO A 72 6.01 26.35 -10.83
CA PRO A 72 4.96 25.48 -11.35
C PRO A 72 3.91 25.15 -10.28
N HIS A 73 2.62 25.30 -10.64
CA HIS A 73 1.54 25.03 -9.69
C HIS A 73 1.47 23.55 -9.32
N THR A 74 1.09 23.31 -8.06
CA THR A 74 0.80 21.99 -7.54
C THR A 74 -0.48 21.45 -8.16
N SER A 75 -0.47 20.18 -8.55
CA SER A 75 -1.66 19.45 -8.99
C SER A 75 -1.66 18.04 -8.41
N ILE A 76 -2.84 17.48 -8.12
CA ILE A 76 -2.98 16.07 -7.73
C ILE A 76 -3.23 15.24 -8.99
N VAL A 77 -2.45 14.17 -9.14
CA VAL A 77 -2.66 13.16 -10.20
C VAL A 77 -3.72 12.17 -9.75
N HIS A 78 -3.56 11.60 -8.56
CA HIS A 78 -4.50 10.68 -7.91
C HIS A 78 -4.49 10.88 -6.41
N HIS A 79 -5.63 10.62 -5.77
CA HIS A 79 -5.81 10.71 -4.33
C HIS A 79 -6.75 9.63 -3.80
N ALA A 80 -6.30 8.95 -2.76
CA ALA A 80 -7.11 8.20 -1.80
C ALA A 80 -6.70 8.62 -0.38
N PRO A 81 -7.51 8.39 0.67
CA PRO A 81 -7.13 8.69 2.05
C PRO A 81 -5.75 8.11 2.40
N GLY A 82 -4.80 8.96 2.75
CA GLY A 82 -3.41 8.60 3.07
C GLY A 82 -2.50 8.26 1.88
N TRP A 83 -2.98 8.41 0.64
CA TRP A 83 -2.23 8.15 -0.58
C TRP A 83 -2.46 9.27 -1.59
N THR A 84 -1.49 10.17 -1.73
CA THR A 84 -1.65 11.29 -2.67
C THR A 84 -0.43 11.44 -3.56
N LEU A 85 -0.66 11.38 -4.87
CA LEU A 85 0.38 11.63 -5.86
C LEU A 85 0.27 13.07 -6.35
N PHE A 86 1.26 13.88 -6.00
CA PHE A 86 1.36 15.28 -6.40
C PHE A 86 2.32 15.45 -7.57
N ARG A 87 2.02 16.43 -8.43
CA ARG A 87 3.02 17.14 -9.22
C ARG A 87 3.34 18.46 -8.55
N ASN A 88 4.62 18.82 -8.53
CA ASN A 88 5.15 20.08 -8.01
C ASN A 88 4.73 20.36 -6.56
N LEU A 89 5.17 19.52 -5.62
CA LEU A 89 5.00 19.75 -4.19
C LEU A 89 6.18 20.55 -3.64
N TYR A 90 5.91 21.52 -2.78
CA TYR A 90 6.96 22.34 -2.16
C TYR A 90 7.11 22.01 -0.69
N MET A 91 8.32 22.11 -0.15
CA MET A 91 8.57 22.00 1.29
C MET A 91 9.44 23.15 1.78
N SER A 92 9.02 23.80 2.87
CA SER A 92 9.80 24.84 3.54
C SER A 92 9.57 24.75 5.04
N ASN A 93 10.66 24.70 5.82
CA ASN A 93 10.64 24.60 7.28
C ASN A 93 9.78 23.41 7.77
N GLY A 94 9.81 22.29 7.06
CA GLY A 94 9.03 21.08 7.37
C GLY A 94 7.56 21.12 6.96
N THR A 95 7.03 22.28 6.56
CA THR A 95 5.66 22.39 6.04
C THR A 95 5.62 22.07 4.56
N LEU A 96 4.71 21.18 4.15
CA LEU A 96 4.39 20.93 2.75
C LEU A 96 3.45 22.01 2.21
N PHE A 97 3.75 22.58 1.06
CA PHE A 97 2.97 23.65 0.45
C PHE A 97 2.36 23.23 -0.88
N LEU A 98 1.04 23.43 -0.99
CA LEU A 98 0.31 23.33 -2.24
C LEU A 98 0.28 24.72 -2.89
N LEU A 99 1.14 24.92 -3.89
CA LEU A 99 1.25 26.15 -4.65
C LEU A 99 0.13 26.22 -5.68
N SER A 100 -0.90 27.04 -5.44
CA SER A 100 -2.01 27.15 -6.38
C SER A 100 -2.82 28.42 -6.17
N SER A 101 -3.42 28.93 -7.26
CA SER A 101 -4.43 29.99 -7.18
C SER A 101 -5.81 29.47 -6.79
N ASN A 102 -6.05 28.16 -6.96
CA ASN A 102 -7.29 27.48 -6.64
C ASN A 102 -7.06 26.49 -5.48
N ARG A 103 -7.96 26.47 -4.48
CA ARG A 103 -7.86 25.61 -3.29
C ARG A 103 -8.76 24.37 -3.37
N SER A 104 -9.15 23.93 -4.57
CA SER A 104 -9.93 22.69 -4.78
C SER A 104 -9.05 21.44 -4.64
N PHE A 105 -8.54 21.20 -3.44
CA PHE A 105 -7.80 19.99 -3.07
C PHE A 105 -8.59 19.22 -1.99
N PRO A 106 -8.32 17.91 -1.82
CA PRO A 106 -8.82 17.16 -0.67
C PRO A 106 -8.44 17.82 0.65
N GLU A 107 -9.17 17.49 1.71
CA GLU A 107 -8.84 17.97 3.05
C GLU A 107 -7.45 17.45 3.47
N PHE A 108 -6.66 18.30 4.15
CA PHE A 108 -5.31 17.92 4.58
C PHE A 108 -5.29 16.67 5.46
N ARG A 109 -6.34 16.47 6.27
CA ARG A 109 -6.51 15.26 7.09
C ARG A 109 -6.61 13.98 6.27
N LEU A 110 -7.06 14.05 5.02
CA LEU A 110 -7.07 12.88 4.14
C LEU A 110 -5.74 12.68 3.41
N MET A 111 -4.80 13.62 3.50
CA MET A 111 -3.51 13.54 2.80
C MET A 111 -2.32 13.33 3.74
N THR A 112 -2.35 13.89 4.94
CA THR A 112 -1.21 13.87 5.88
C THR A 112 -1.65 13.90 7.34
N SER A 113 -0.67 13.75 8.22
CA SER A 113 -0.78 13.85 9.68
C SER A 113 0.51 14.44 10.28
N PRO A 114 0.55 14.67 11.60
CA PRO A 114 1.77 15.06 12.30
C PRO A 114 2.90 14.03 12.32
N GLY A 115 2.67 12.78 11.88
CA GLY A 115 3.70 11.74 11.88
C GLY A 115 4.09 11.23 13.27
N ILE A 116 3.22 11.41 14.27
CA ILE A 116 3.45 10.99 15.66
C ILE A 116 3.09 9.50 15.88
N PRO A 117 3.69 8.84 16.90
CA PRO A 117 3.32 7.47 17.26
C PRO A 117 1.83 7.32 17.54
N ALA A 118 1.24 6.22 17.09
CA ALA A 118 -0.15 5.89 17.40
C ALA A 118 -0.29 5.45 18.87
N GLU A 119 -1.20 6.10 19.58
CA GLU A 119 -1.56 5.80 20.96
C GLU A 119 -3.06 5.57 21.09
N ASN A 120 -3.46 4.63 21.94
CA ASN A 120 -4.87 4.34 22.20
C ASN A 120 -5.42 5.24 23.32
N THR A 121 -5.42 6.55 23.08
CA THR A 121 -5.89 7.57 24.03
C THR A 121 -6.92 8.50 23.35
N PRO A 122 -7.92 9.02 24.07
CA PRO A 122 -8.87 9.99 23.51
C PRO A 122 -8.19 11.25 22.94
N GLU A 123 -7.08 11.67 23.56
CA GLU A 123 -6.30 12.84 23.17
C GLU A 123 -5.60 12.64 21.81
N TYR A 124 -5.27 11.39 21.45
CA TYR A 124 -4.61 11.06 20.20
C TYR A 124 -5.40 11.53 18.98
N ALA A 125 -6.73 11.41 19.01
CA ALA A 125 -7.57 11.84 17.89
C ALA A 125 -7.31 13.31 17.52
N THR A 126 -7.27 14.19 18.52
CA THR A 126 -6.97 15.62 18.34
C THR A 126 -5.52 15.85 17.94
N LEU A 127 -4.57 15.17 18.58
CA LEU A 127 -3.14 15.30 18.27
C LEU A 127 -2.78 14.77 16.89
N SER A 128 -3.58 13.86 16.34
CA SER A 128 -3.35 13.28 15.01
C SER A 128 -3.80 14.19 13.87
N GLU A 129 -4.60 15.23 14.14
CA GLU A 129 -5.11 16.13 13.10
C GLU A 129 -4.00 17.06 12.59
N PRO A 130 -3.80 17.14 11.26
CA PRO A 130 -2.77 18.01 10.70
C PRO A 130 -3.20 19.47 10.83
N THR A 131 -2.25 20.29 11.28
CA THR A 131 -2.34 21.76 11.25
C THR A 131 -1.63 22.35 10.02
N LEU A 132 -1.73 23.68 9.86
CA LEU A 132 -1.01 24.43 8.81
C LEU A 132 0.52 24.36 8.92
N GLN A 133 1.07 23.78 9.99
CA GLN A 133 2.51 23.51 10.11
C GLN A 133 2.93 22.26 9.32
N HIS A 134 2.01 21.34 9.05
CA HIS A 134 2.29 20.10 8.34
C HIS A 134 2.02 20.26 6.85
N MET A 135 0.88 20.86 6.51
CA MET A 135 0.51 21.16 5.13
C MET A 135 -0.26 22.48 5.05
N ASN A 136 0.03 23.30 4.05
CA ASN A 136 -0.61 24.58 3.87
C ASN A 136 -0.74 24.95 2.38
N TYR A 137 -1.63 25.89 2.07
CA TYR A 137 -1.70 26.52 0.76
C TYR A 137 -0.71 27.68 0.68
N ILE A 138 -0.21 27.93 -0.52
CA ILE A 138 0.51 29.16 -0.84
C ILE A 138 0.07 29.64 -2.22
N THR A 139 -0.25 30.92 -2.35
CA THR A 139 -0.59 31.53 -3.65
C THR A 139 0.69 31.83 -4.45
N PRO A 140 0.60 31.97 -5.79
CA PRO A 140 1.75 32.37 -6.59
C PRO A 140 2.42 33.68 -6.12
N SER A 141 1.62 34.67 -5.72
CA SER A 141 2.15 35.93 -5.17
C SER A 141 2.88 35.74 -3.84
N GLU A 142 2.34 34.91 -2.93
CA GLU A 142 3.00 34.62 -1.65
C GLU A 142 4.28 33.81 -1.87
N ALA A 143 4.28 32.86 -2.80
CA ALA A 143 5.46 32.07 -3.15
C ALA A 143 6.54 32.94 -3.79
N GLN A 144 6.17 33.87 -4.67
CA GLN A 144 7.11 34.85 -5.21
C GLN A 144 7.67 35.77 -4.12
N GLN A 145 6.85 36.20 -3.17
CA GLN A 145 7.31 37.03 -2.06
C GLN A 145 8.28 36.27 -1.14
N ARG A 146 7.97 35.01 -0.79
CA ARG A 146 8.77 34.19 0.14
C ARG A 146 10.02 33.64 -0.52
N TRP A 147 9.90 33.08 -1.72
CA TRP A 147 10.97 32.30 -2.36
C TRP A 147 11.51 32.95 -3.62
N GLY A 148 10.88 33.99 -4.16
CA GLY A 148 11.40 34.72 -5.33
C GLY A 148 12.65 35.53 -4.99
N GLY A 149 13.65 35.50 -5.86
CA GLY A 149 14.88 36.30 -5.74
C GLY A 149 15.05 37.28 -6.90
N GLU A 150 16.03 38.18 -6.76
CA GLU A 150 16.28 39.27 -7.73
C GLU A 150 16.65 38.74 -9.13
N THR A 151 17.37 37.63 -9.19
CA THR A 151 17.85 37.01 -10.44
C THR A 151 17.30 35.60 -10.66
N GLN A 152 17.06 34.86 -9.57
CA GLN A 152 16.55 33.48 -9.57
C GLN A 152 15.71 33.22 -8.32
N ASN A 153 14.76 32.29 -8.43
CA ASN A 153 14.03 31.78 -7.28
C ASN A 153 14.96 31.01 -6.34
N ARG A 154 14.70 31.09 -5.03
CA ARG A 154 15.37 30.36 -3.95
C ARG A 154 14.67 29.03 -3.67
N VAL A 155 14.35 28.34 -4.76
CA VAL A 155 13.70 27.04 -4.74
C VAL A 155 14.65 26.05 -5.41
N TRP A 156 14.98 24.97 -4.70
CA TRP A 156 15.83 23.91 -5.25
C TRP A 156 14.97 22.69 -5.56
N THR A 157 15.02 22.26 -6.82
CA THR A 157 14.36 21.03 -7.25
C THR A 157 15.14 19.82 -6.73
N VAL A 158 14.45 18.93 -6.04
CA VAL A 158 14.92 17.58 -5.74
C VAL A 158 14.65 16.73 -6.97
N GLU A 159 15.70 16.44 -7.73
CA GLU A 159 15.58 15.67 -8.98
C GLU A 159 15.08 14.25 -8.72
N GLY A 160 14.29 13.76 -9.68
CA GLY A 160 13.70 12.43 -9.67
C GLY A 160 12.36 12.32 -8.95
N ASN A 161 11.82 11.12 -8.97
CA ASN A 161 10.53 10.75 -8.39
C ASN A 161 10.70 10.32 -6.93
N THR A 162 9.83 10.82 -6.07
CA THR A 162 9.94 10.65 -4.62
C THR A 162 8.77 9.85 -4.05
N LEU A 163 9.06 8.84 -3.25
CA LEU A 163 8.12 8.28 -2.27
C LEU A 163 8.39 8.95 -0.92
N LEU A 164 7.48 9.83 -0.47
CA LEU A 164 7.58 10.50 0.82
C LEU A 164 6.70 9.76 1.84
N VAL A 165 7.33 9.08 2.79
CA VAL A 165 6.67 8.28 3.82
C VAL A 165 6.59 9.11 5.10
N ASN A 166 5.38 9.57 5.44
CA ASN A 166 5.12 10.35 6.66
C ASN A 166 4.79 9.46 7.89
N GLU A 167 5.06 8.17 7.81
CA GLU A 167 4.79 7.22 8.91
C GLU A 167 5.87 7.25 9.99
N HIS A 168 5.45 7.11 11.25
CA HIS A 168 6.35 6.90 12.38
C HIS A 168 7.00 5.50 12.34
N SER A 169 8.21 5.36 12.89
CA SER A 169 8.97 4.09 12.96
C SER A 169 8.26 2.95 13.70
N GLN A 170 7.22 3.25 14.49
CA GLN A 170 6.42 2.29 15.27
C GLN A 170 5.92 1.10 14.42
N PHE A 171 5.59 1.35 13.15
CA PHE A 171 5.12 0.30 12.24
C PHE A 171 6.20 -0.16 11.26
N LEU A 172 7.05 0.75 10.79
CA LEU A 172 8.00 0.49 9.69
C LEU A 172 9.04 -0.59 10.01
N GLY A 173 9.39 -0.77 11.28
CA GLY A 173 10.35 -1.80 11.74
C GLY A 173 9.82 -3.24 11.66
N HIS A 174 8.70 -3.48 10.98
CA HIS A 174 8.13 -4.81 10.78
C HIS A 174 7.79 -5.05 9.30
N PHE A 175 8.17 -6.22 8.77
CA PHE A 175 8.01 -6.51 7.33
C PHE A 175 6.56 -6.47 6.83
N TYR A 176 5.60 -6.95 7.63
CA TYR A 176 4.18 -6.83 7.27
C TYR A 176 3.77 -5.38 7.01
N HIS A 177 4.23 -4.41 7.81
CA HIS A 177 3.84 -3.01 7.63
C HIS A 177 4.65 -2.32 6.52
N LEU A 178 5.97 -2.55 6.45
CA LEU A 178 6.78 -1.92 5.40
C LEU A 178 6.52 -2.56 4.03
N VAL A 179 6.68 -3.87 3.91
CA VAL A 179 6.64 -4.57 2.62
C VAL A 179 5.20 -4.88 2.21
N ALA A 180 4.46 -5.60 3.08
CA ALA A 180 3.16 -6.13 2.71
C ALA A 180 2.02 -5.10 2.75
N GLU A 181 2.17 -4.01 3.51
CA GLU A 181 1.22 -2.90 3.50
C GLU A 181 1.76 -1.73 2.66
N LEU A 182 2.81 -1.04 3.10
CA LEU A 182 3.27 0.18 2.44
C LEU A 182 3.72 -0.08 1.00
N PHE A 183 4.72 -0.95 0.76
CA PHE A 183 5.22 -1.17 -0.60
C PHE A 183 4.22 -1.89 -1.51
N PHE A 184 3.34 -2.74 -0.97
CA PHE A 184 2.23 -3.29 -1.74
C PHE A 184 1.26 -2.18 -2.21
N GLY A 185 0.91 -1.25 -1.33
CA GLY A 185 0.11 -0.08 -1.68
C GLY A 185 0.82 0.85 -2.68
N VAL A 186 2.14 1.08 -2.51
CA VAL A 186 2.96 1.84 -3.47
C VAL A 186 2.94 1.19 -4.84
N GLN A 187 3.12 -0.13 -4.92
CA GLN A 187 3.05 -0.87 -6.19
C GLN A 187 1.69 -0.65 -6.87
N ALA A 188 0.59 -0.82 -6.13
CA ALA A 188 -0.76 -0.62 -6.64
C ALA A 188 -0.98 0.82 -7.14
N PHE A 189 -0.64 1.82 -6.31
CA PHE A 189 -0.92 3.23 -6.59
C PHE A 189 -0.01 3.80 -7.67
N TRP A 190 1.30 3.53 -7.58
CA TRP A 190 2.30 4.03 -8.51
C TRP A 190 2.13 3.41 -9.89
N HIS A 191 2.07 2.08 -9.98
CA HIS A 191 1.86 1.45 -11.28
C HIS A 191 0.47 1.77 -11.84
N GLY A 192 -0.57 1.77 -11.00
CA GLY A 192 -1.94 2.07 -11.45
C GLY A 192 -2.08 3.47 -12.04
N THR A 193 -1.38 4.45 -11.47
CA THR A 193 -1.31 5.82 -12.02
C THR A 193 -0.87 5.82 -13.49
N PHE A 194 0.20 5.09 -13.80
CA PHE A 194 0.81 5.08 -15.14
C PHE A 194 0.26 3.98 -16.04
N SER A 195 -0.74 3.26 -15.57
CA SER A 195 -1.46 2.25 -16.35
C SER A 195 -2.58 2.90 -17.16
N VAL A 196 -2.90 2.29 -18.30
CA VAL A 196 -4.08 2.65 -19.07
C VAL A 196 -5.30 2.02 -18.38
N PRO A 197 -6.39 2.77 -18.14
CA PRO A 197 -7.62 2.18 -17.63
C PRO A 197 -8.11 1.06 -18.54
N SER A 198 -8.31 -0.14 -18.00
CA SER A 198 -8.84 -1.28 -18.77
C SER A 198 -10.33 -1.43 -18.48
N ALA A 199 -11.16 -1.24 -19.51
CA ALA A 199 -12.60 -1.49 -19.41
C ALA A 199 -12.93 -2.99 -19.31
N VAL A 200 -11.95 -3.85 -19.59
CA VAL A 200 -12.09 -5.30 -19.52
C VAL A 200 -11.25 -5.80 -18.36
N ASP A 201 -11.88 -6.53 -17.45
CA ASP A 201 -11.22 -7.42 -16.51
C ASP A 201 -10.59 -8.57 -17.31
N THR A 202 -9.53 -8.27 -18.06
CA THR A 202 -8.85 -9.27 -18.88
C THR A 202 -7.91 -10.07 -17.98
N TYR A 203 -8.22 -11.36 -17.80
CA TYR A 203 -7.32 -12.43 -17.29
C TYR A 203 -6.10 -12.61 -18.21
N SER A 204 -5.30 -11.58 -18.44
CA SER A 204 -4.06 -11.72 -19.19
C SER A 204 -2.89 -11.97 -18.23
N ALA A 205 -2.38 -13.20 -18.20
CA ALA A 205 -1.08 -13.51 -17.61
C ALA A 205 0.09 -12.81 -18.35
N LYS A 206 -0.18 -12.20 -19.52
CA LYS A 206 0.77 -11.36 -20.24
C LYS A 206 0.64 -9.92 -19.76
N PHE A 207 1.46 -9.58 -18.79
CA PHE A 207 1.74 -8.21 -18.40
C PHE A 207 2.49 -7.51 -19.55
N THR A 208 1.76 -6.93 -20.49
CA THR A 208 2.34 -6.04 -21.51
C THR A 208 1.90 -4.62 -21.17
N HIS A 209 2.70 -3.94 -20.36
CA HIS A 209 2.47 -2.55 -19.99
C HIS A 209 3.79 -1.80 -19.95
N PRO A 210 3.77 -0.48 -20.23
CA PRO A 210 4.96 0.35 -20.04
C PRO A 210 5.36 0.29 -18.56
N SER A 211 6.65 0.14 -18.29
CA SER A 211 7.16 0.29 -16.93
C SER A 211 6.81 1.70 -16.42
N PRO A 212 6.28 1.84 -15.19
CA PRO A 212 6.08 3.17 -14.64
C PRO A 212 7.43 3.89 -14.53
N PRO A 213 7.43 5.23 -14.41
CA PRO A 213 8.63 5.97 -14.06
C PRO A 213 9.31 5.36 -12.82
N ALA A 214 10.64 5.26 -12.84
CA ALA A 214 11.38 4.72 -11.71
C ALA A 214 11.14 5.58 -10.45
N LEU A 215 11.05 4.94 -9.29
CA LEU A 215 11.18 5.66 -8.02
C LEU A 215 12.68 5.86 -7.77
N ASP A 216 13.11 7.11 -7.70
CA ASP A 216 14.52 7.46 -7.51
C ASP A 216 14.88 7.51 -6.03
N ARG A 217 13.91 7.88 -5.17
CA ARG A 217 14.10 7.92 -3.73
C ARG A 217 12.87 7.56 -2.91
N VAL A 218 13.13 7.01 -1.73
CA VAL A 218 12.20 6.95 -0.62
C VAL A 218 12.73 7.79 0.53
N ILE A 219 11.88 8.62 1.11
CA ILE A 219 12.20 9.47 2.27
C ILE A 219 11.33 9.03 3.44
N PHE A 220 11.94 8.51 4.50
CA PHE A 220 11.25 8.16 5.73
C PHE A 220 11.31 9.33 6.72
N ALA A 221 10.32 10.23 6.65
CA ALA A 221 10.36 11.52 7.35
C ALA A 221 10.44 11.40 8.88
N HIS A 222 9.88 10.32 9.46
CA HIS A 222 9.79 10.09 10.91
C HIS A 222 10.41 8.76 11.36
N SER A 223 11.30 8.19 10.55
CA SER A 223 12.05 6.99 10.92
C SER A 223 13.53 7.17 10.64
N ASP A 224 14.36 7.02 11.67
CA ASP A 224 15.80 6.96 11.49
C ASP A 224 16.21 5.69 10.72
N GLY A 225 17.51 5.59 10.42
CA GLY A 225 18.05 4.44 9.72
C GLY A 225 17.70 3.09 10.35
N ASN A 226 17.57 2.99 11.67
CA ASN A 226 17.21 1.72 12.31
C ASN A 226 15.70 1.49 12.35
N GLY A 227 14.89 2.54 12.39
CA GLY A 227 13.44 2.47 12.61
C GLY A 227 12.64 1.79 11.49
N TRP A 228 13.15 1.75 10.26
CA TRP A 228 12.50 1.04 9.16
C TRP A 228 13.09 -0.37 8.94
N ARG A 229 14.19 -0.71 9.61
CA ARG A 229 14.83 -2.01 9.51
C ARG A 229 14.20 -2.95 10.52
N ASP A 230 13.68 -4.08 10.03
CA ASP A 230 13.15 -5.12 10.88
C ASP A 230 14.28 -5.93 11.53
N ARG A 231 13.99 -6.51 12.70
CA ARG A 231 14.96 -7.34 13.44
C ARG A 231 15.50 -8.53 12.62
N PRO A 232 14.69 -9.25 11.82
CA PRO A 232 15.19 -10.29 10.92
C PRO A 232 16.02 -9.77 9.73
N GLY A 233 15.96 -8.47 9.43
CA GLY A 233 16.65 -7.84 8.32
C GLY A 233 16.05 -8.17 6.94
N PHE A 234 14.76 -8.51 6.88
CA PHE A 234 14.03 -8.75 5.65
C PHE A 234 13.69 -7.44 4.91
N ASN A 235 13.35 -6.36 5.62
CA ASN A 235 13.10 -5.04 5.05
C ASN A 235 14.32 -4.55 4.27
N ALA A 236 15.50 -4.61 4.89
CA ALA A 236 16.74 -4.21 4.23
C ALA A 236 17.05 -5.09 3.01
N TYR A 237 16.80 -6.40 3.10
CA TYR A 237 16.97 -7.32 1.98
C TYR A 237 16.01 -6.98 0.83
N PHE A 238 14.70 -6.84 1.12
CA PHE A 238 13.67 -6.49 0.14
C PHE A 238 14.01 -5.18 -0.57
N MET A 239 14.34 -4.12 0.18
CA MET A 239 14.68 -2.82 -0.40
C MET A 239 15.86 -2.92 -1.35
N ARG A 240 16.91 -3.68 -1.01
CA ARG A 240 18.09 -3.84 -1.88
C ARG A 240 17.88 -4.79 -3.04
N ALA A 241 16.97 -5.75 -2.92
CA ALA A 241 16.68 -6.73 -3.96
C ALA A 241 15.66 -6.20 -4.99
N ALA A 242 14.55 -5.63 -4.51
CA ALA A 242 13.48 -5.11 -5.36
C ALA A 242 13.81 -3.72 -5.94
N PHE A 243 14.59 -2.91 -5.22
CA PHE A 243 14.91 -1.53 -5.61
C PHE A 243 16.41 -1.23 -5.46
N PRO A 244 17.28 -1.90 -6.24
CA PRO A 244 18.73 -1.82 -6.04
C PRO A 244 19.33 -0.42 -6.21
N SER A 245 18.70 0.44 -7.01
CA SER A 245 19.15 1.81 -7.29
C SER A 245 18.43 2.90 -6.48
N LEU A 246 17.44 2.54 -5.65
CA LEU A 246 16.64 3.49 -4.90
C LEU A 246 17.45 4.12 -3.77
N ALA A 247 17.54 5.45 -3.78
CA ALA A 247 18.09 6.20 -2.66
C ALA A 247 17.14 6.07 -1.45
N ILE A 248 17.71 5.75 -0.29
CA ILE A 248 16.96 5.68 0.96
C ILE A 248 17.44 6.83 1.83
N GLU A 249 16.57 7.80 2.05
CA GLU A 249 16.74 8.90 3.00
C GLU A 249 15.96 8.57 4.28
N ASP A 250 16.58 8.81 5.43
CA ASP A 250 15.95 8.64 6.73
C ASP A 250 15.57 9.97 7.38
N LYS A 251 15.10 9.90 8.63
CA LYS A 251 14.69 11.07 9.40
C LYS A 251 15.76 12.16 9.45
N GLN A 252 17.05 11.80 9.58
CA GLN A 252 18.12 12.79 9.68
C GLN A 252 18.28 13.56 8.37
N ASP A 253 18.22 12.85 7.23
CA ASP A 253 18.26 13.49 5.91
C ASP A 253 17.07 14.45 5.72
N TRP A 254 15.89 14.07 6.21
CA TRP A 254 14.71 14.95 6.20
C TRP A 254 14.89 16.18 7.09
N GLU A 255 15.43 16.01 8.29
CA GLU A 255 15.75 17.10 9.23
C GLU A 255 16.78 18.07 8.64
N ASP A 256 17.77 17.58 7.89
CA ASP A 256 18.73 18.43 7.18
C ASP A 256 18.05 19.29 6.11
N ARG A 257 17.09 18.73 5.38
CA ARG A 257 16.28 19.50 4.41
C ARG A 257 15.44 20.57 5.09
N ILE A 258 14.85 20.25 6.24
CA ILE A 258 14.12 21.23 7.07
C ILE A 258 15.08 22.35 7.46
N ALA A 259 16.20 22.02 8.10
CA ALA A 259 17.19 22.98 8.57
C ALA A 259 17.70 23.90 7.45
N ALA A 260 17.92 23.38 6.24
CA ALA A 260 18.34 24.16 5.07
C ALA A 260 17.32 25.23 4.64
N THR A 261 16.06 25.10 5.05
CA THR A 261 14.97 26.04 4.75
C THR A 261 14.46 26.79 5.99
N SER A 262 14.97 26.46 7.18
CA SER A 262 14.64 27.09 8.45
C SER A 262 15.62 28.20 8.83
N GLY A 263 15.15 29.19 9.62
CA GLY A 263 16.03 30.04 10.44
C GLY A 263 16.94 31.04 9.71
N SER A 264 16.84 31.18 8.39
CA SER A 264 17.55 32.21 7.64
C SER A 264 16.73 33.51 7.56
N SER A 265 17.41 34.66 7.47
CA SER A 265 16.79 35.95 7.12
C SER A 265 16.11 35.94 5.75
N VAL A 266 16.40 34.92 4.94
CA VAL A 266 15.89 34.73 3.59
C VAL A 266 15.20 33.36 3.51
N GLU A 267 13.94 33.36 3.11
CA GLU A 267 13.15 32.12 3.00
C GLU A 267 13.50 31.33 1.73
N ARG A 268 13.37 30.01 1.84
CA ARG A 268 13.85 28.99 0.89
C ARG A 268 12.87 27.83 0.83
N ALA A 269 12.85 27.10 -0.28
CA ALA A 269 12.05 25.87 -0.38
C ALA A 269 12.73 24.78 -1.21
N TRP A 270 12.35 23.54 -0.93
CA TRP A 270 12.57 22.38 -1.79
C TRP A 270 11.35 22.17 -2.69
N HIS A 271 11.58 21.76 -3.93
CA HIS A 271 10.55 21.43 -4.91
C HIS A 271 10.67 19.97 -5.33
N PHE A 272 9.58 19.21 -5.21
CA PHE A 272 9.47 17.81 -5.62
C PHE A 272 8.58 17.73 -6.87
N PRO A 273 9.14 17.43 -8.06
CA PRO A 273 8.38 17.44 -9.32
C PRO A 273 7.27 16.40 -9.35
N LEU A 274 7.52 15.20 -8.82
CA LEU A 274 6.56 14.12 -8.70
C LEU A 274 6.79 13.39 -7.37
N VAL A 275 5.78 13.38 -6.51
CA VAL A 275 5.87 12.78 -5.17
C VAL A 275 4.61 12.01 -4.80
N LEU A 276 4.78 10.74 -4.44
CA LEU A 276 3.77 9.97 -3.74
C LEU A 276 3.95 10.18 -2.25
N LEU A 277 3.02 10.91 -1.63
CA LEU A 277 2.92 11.04 -0.18
C LEU A 277 2.08 9.90 0.38
N THR A 278 2.64 9.17 1.35
CA THR A 278 1.93 8.12 2.09
C THR A 278 1.84 8.47 3.57
N ASP A 279 0.67 8.27 4.16
CA ASP A 279 0.42 8.53 5.58
C ASP A 279 -0.61 7.55 6.15
N ARG A 280 -0.18 6.79 7.18
CA ARG A 280 -1.02 5.78 7.83
C ARG A 280 -2.21 6.39 8.58
N SER A 281 -2.00 7.46 9.34
CA SER A 281 -3.08 8.08 10.12
C SER A 281 -4.15 8.66 9.21
N ALA A 282 -3.76 9.26 8.08
CA ALA A 282 -4.68 9.70 7.04
C ALA A 282 -5.38 8.53 6.34
N SER A 283 -4.69 7.40 6.12
CA SER A 283 -5.31 6.17 5.60
C SER A 283 -6.41 5.65 6.53
N HIS A 284 -6.18 5.65 7.85
CA HIS A 284 -7.20 5.24 8.84
C HIS A 284 -8.43 6.15 8.90
N ARG A 285 -8.41 7.33 8.28
CA ARG A 285 -9.60 8.18 8.14
C ARG A 285 -10.46 7.76 6.94
N GLY A 286 -9.91 7.00 6.00
CA GLY A 286 -10.67 6.38 4.92
C GLY A 286 -11.51 5.20 5.42
N ALA A 287 -12.61 4.92 4.73
CA ALA A 287 -13.54 3.86 5.16
C ALA A 287 -12.93 2.46 5.00
N VAL A 288 -12.15 2.21 3.95
CA VAL A 288 -11.61 0.88 3.63
C VAL A 288 -10.54 0.48 4.66
N CYS A 289 -9.62 1.39 4.99
CA CYS A 289 -8.63 1.14 6.02
C CYS A 289 -9.24 1.32 7.41
N GLY A 290 -9.92 2.43 7.67
CA GLY A 290 -10.37 2.85 9.00
C GLY A 290 -11.46 1.99 9.65
N SER A 291 -12.38 1.41 8.87
CA SER A 291 -13.50 0.63 9.43
C SER A 291 -13.59 -0.81 8.95
N GLN A 292 -12.95 -1.16 7.83
CA GLN A 292 -13.10 -2.49 7.23
C GLN A 292 -11.86 -3.37 7.43
N THR A 293 -10.68 -2.90 7.01
CA THR A 293 -9.50 -3.77 6.87
C THR A 293 -8.41 -3.49 7.90
N GLN A 294 -8.30 -2.26 8.41
CA GLN A 294 -7.15 -1.79 9.20
C GLN A 294 -5.82 -2.00 8.46
N ARG A 295 -5.81 -1.92 7.13
CA ARG A 295 -4.62 -2.06 6.29
C ARG A 295 -4.53 -0.85 5.36
N ILE A 296 -3.45 -0.09 5.48
CA ILE A 296 -3.28 1.17 4.73
C ILE A 296 -3.29 0.93 3.21
N ALA A 297 -2.77 -0.22 2.76
CA ALA A 297 -2.69 -0.58 1.36
C ALA A 297 -4.07 -0.72 0.69
N SER A 298 -5.11 -1.00 1.48
CA SER A 298 -6.46 -1.20 0.96
C SER A 298 -7.03 0.07 0.33
N GLU A 299 -6.74 1.25 0.89
CA GLU A 299 -7.18 2.54 0.30
C GLU A 299 -6.56 2.74 -1.08
N ALA A 300 -5.25 2.50 -1.22
CA ALA A 300 -4.56 2.59 -2.50
C ALA A 300 -5.07 1.56 -3.52
N TRP A 301 -5.22 0.31 -3.07
CA TRP A 301 -5.68 -0.79 -3.92
C TRP A 301 -7.11 -0.56 -4.41
N GLU A 302 -8.07 -0.37 -3.49
CA GLU A 302 -9.47 -0.18 -3.84
C GLU A 302 -9.68 1.05 -4.72
N TYR A 303 -9.00 2.16 -4.44
CA TYR A 303 -9.08 3.34 -5.30
C TYR A 303 -8.62 3.02 -6.72
N MET A 304 -7.43 2.43 -6.91
CA MET A 304 -6.94 2.09 -8.25
C MET A 304 -7.81 1.04 -8.94
N ARG A 305 -8.46 0.16 -8.17
CA ARG A 305 -9.42 -0.82 -8.69
C ARG A 305 -10.64 -0.12 -9.28
N GLU A 306 -11.21 0.82 -8.53
CA GLU A 306 -12.36 1.61 -8.95
C GLU A 306 -12.06 2.50 -10.15
N GLN A 307 -10.81 2.94 -10.29
CA GLN A 307 -10.34 3.63 -11.49
C GLN A 307 -10.06 2.69 -12.69
N SER A 308 -10.29 1.38 -12.55
CA SER A 308 -9.94 0.35 -13.54
C SER A 308 -8.46 0.39 -13.95
N ARG A 309 -7.59 0.76 -13.01
CA ARG A 309 -6.16 1.01 -13.21
C ARG A 309 -5.28 -0.02 -12.51
N LEU A 310 -5.83 -0.86 -11.64
CA LEU A 310 -5.08 -2.01 -11.11
C LEU A 310 -4.75 -3.00 -12.21
N MET A 311 -3.46 -3.30 -12.32
CA MET A 311 -2.98 -4.31 -13.24
C MET A 311 -3.13 -5.70 -12.63
N GLY A 312 -3.57 -6.68 -13.42
CA GLY A 312 -3.65 -8.07 -12.98
C GLY A 312 -4.68 -8.33 -11.89
N TYR A 313 -5.74 -7.49 -11.80
CA TYR A 313 -6.85 -7.55 -10.82
C TYR A 313 -7.45 -8.96 -10.62
N GLN A 314 -7.23 -9.87 -11.55
CA GLN A 314 -7.76 -11.23 -11.51
C GLN A 314 -6.72 -12.35 -11.25
N SER A 315 -5.54 -12.06 -10.70
CA SER A 315 -4.61 -13.12 -10.28
C SER A 315 -4.97 -13.80 -8.93
N ARG A 316 -6.24 -13.77 -8.49
CA ARG A 316 -6.67 -14.56 -7.32
C ARG A 316 -6.95 -16.00 -7.74
N ARG A 317 -5.91 -16.83 -7.68
CA ARG A 317 -6.08 -18.22 -7.22
C ARG A 317 -6.42 -18.17 -5.72
N VAL A 318 -7.69 -18.02 -5.39
CA VAL A 318 -8.23 -18.77 -4.25
C VAL A 318 -8.65 -20.10 -4.84
N VAL A 319 -8.06 -21.20 -4.38
CA VAL A 319 -8.45 -22.54 -4.81
C VAL A 319 -9.95 -22.69 -4.58
N GLY A 320 -10.75 -22.71 -5.66
CA GLY A 320 -12.21 -22.95 -5.60
C GLY A 320 -13.11 -22.04 -6.44
N ALA A 321 -12.65 -20.88 -6.94
CA ALA A 321 -13.50 -20.02 -7.78
C ALA A 321 -13.28 -20.31 -9.28
N HIS A 322 -14.31 -20.84 -9.96
CA HIS A 322 -14.32 -20.98 -11.42
C HIS A 322 -14.44 -19.59 -12.07
N SER A 323 -13.60 -19.31 -13.07
CA SER A 323 -13.80 -18.16 -13.96
C SER A 323 -14.91 -18.47 -14.97
N PRO A 324 -15.80 -17.53 -15.33
CA PRO A 324 -16.83 -17.74 -16.36
C PRO A 324 -16.24 -17.84 -17.77
N ASP A 325 -15.07 -17.27 -18.00
CA ASP A 325 -14.37 -17.28 -19.28
C ASP A 325 -13.25 -18.32 -19.23
N GLY A 326 -13.44 -19.41 -19.99
CA GLY A 326 -12.73 -20.69 -19.91
C GLY A 326 -11.26 -20.71 -20.32
N ASP A 327 -10.47 -19.71 -19.94
CA ASP A 327 -9.00 -19.83 -19.91
C ASP A 327 -8.58 -20.49 -18.59
N ASP A 328 -8.93 -21.77 -18.46
CA ASP A 328 -8.37 -22.64 -17.42
C ASP A 328 -6.86 -22.74 -17.66
N LEU A 329 -6.08 -21.99 -16.89
CA LEU A 329 -4.63 -22.22 -16.82
C LEU A 329 -4.44 -23.70 -16.43
N PRO A 330 -3.62 -24.47 -17.19
CA PRO A 330 -3.44 -25.88 -16.91
C PRO A 330 -2.96 -26.06 -15.46
N MET A 331 -3.56 -27.03 -14.77
CA MET A 331 -3.04 -27.42 -13.46
C MET A 331 -1.55 -27.77 -13.60
N PRO A 332 -0.68 -27.21 -12.75
CA PRO A 332 0.74 -27.51 -12.84
C PRO A 332 0.96 -29.01 -12.59
N ASP A 333 1.93 -29.60 -13.27
CA ASP A 333 2.31 -31.02 -13.14
C ASP A 333 2.74 -31.41 -11.71
N LYS A 334 3.04 -30.40 -10.88
CA LYS A 334 3.46 -30.53 -9.50
C LYS A 334 2.82 -29.44 -8.64
N VAL A 335 2.16 -29.82 -7.56
CA VAL A 335 1.56 -28.89 -6.59
C VAL A 335 2.38 -28.91 -5.30
N VAL A 336 3.01 -27.78 -4.96
CA VAL A 336 3.76 -27.64 -3.71
C VAL A 336 2.96 -26.77 -2.75
N ILE A 337 2.56 -27.36 -1.62
CA ILE A 337 1.96 -26.65 -0.49
C ILE A 337 3.09 -26.24 0.44
N THR A 338 3.22 -24.96 0.74
CA THR A 338 4.19 -24.46 1.72
C THR A 338 3.42 -23.86 2.89
N TYR A 339 3.48 -24.52 4.05
CA TYR A 339 2.92 -24.01 5.30
C TYR A 339 4.03 -23.36 6.13
N ILE A 340 3.91 -22.06 6.40
CA ILE A 340 4.87 -21.32 7.21
C ILE A 340 4.31 -21.19 8.62
N SER A 341 4.82 -22.05 9.50
CA SER A 341 4.53 -22.09 10.92
C SER A 341 5.19 -20.92 11.67
N ARG A 342 4.45 -20.37 12.64
CA ARG A 342 4.93 -19.37 13.62
C ARG A 342 4.93 -19.89 15.06
N GLN A 343 4.95 -21.21 15.22
CA GLN A 343 4.76 -21.83 16.54
C GLN A 343 5.89 -21.56 17.53
N ASN A 344 7.06 -21.15 17.03
CA ASN A 344 8.18 -20.77 17.89
C ASN A 344 8.09 -19.32 18.40
N THR A 345 7.02 -18.58 18.09
CA THR A 345 6.80 -17.25 18.69
C THR A 345 6.09 -17.30 20.04
N GLU A 346 6.43 -16.38 20.93
CA GLU A 346 5.81 -16.28 22.26
C GLU A 346 4.37 -15.75 22.24
N ARG A 347 3.93 -15.14 21.14
CA ARG A 347 2.61 -14.49 21.01
C ARG A 347 2.01 -14.74 19.63
N ARG A 348 0.67 -14.83 19.57
CA ARG A 348 -0.12 -15.04 18.34
C ARG A 348 0.28 -16.31 17.58
N ARG A 349 0.19 -17.44 18.26
CA ARG A 349 0.43 -18.78 17.72
C ARG A 349 -0.79 -19.66 17.99
N LEU A 350 -1.02 -20.69 17.17
CA LEU A 350 -2.07 -21.66 17.47
C LEU A 350 -1.72 -22.40 18.77
N THR A 351 -2.72 -23.00 19.41
CA THR A 351 -2.40 -24.02 20.42
C THR A 351 -1.64 -25.16 19.76
N ASP A 352 -0.81 -25.87 20.53
CA ASP A 352 -0.02 -26.98 19.99
C ASP A 352 -0.93 -28.06 19.36
N GLU A 353 -2.11 -28.30 19.94
CA GLU A 353 -3.10 -29.23 19.40
C GLU A 353 -3.66 -28.76 18.05
N ALA A 354 -4.03 -27.48 17.93
CA ALA A 354 -4.58 -26.92 16.70
C ALA A 354 -3.53 -26.88 15.59
N HIS A 355 -2.28 -26.57 15.93
CA HIS A 355 -1.17 -26.66 15.00
C HIS A 355 -0.94 -28.08 14.48
N ASN A 356 -0.83 -29.04 15.39
CA ASN A 356 -0.57 -30.44 15.04
C ASN A 356 -1.71 -31.01 14.20
N SER A 357 -2.96 -30.65 14.54
CA SER A 357 -4.15 -31.01 13.76
C SER A 357 -4.10 -30.45 12.33
N LEU A 358 -3.73 -29.16 12.17
CA LEU A 358 -3.58 -28.55 10.86
C LEU A 358 -2.47 -29.22 10.03
N VAL A 359 -1.29 -29.45 10.63
CA VAL A 359 -0.18 -30.11 9.94
C VAL A 359 -0.56 -31.53 9.53
N ALA A 360 -1.24 -32.29 10.39
CA ALA A 360 -1.73 -33.61 10.07
C ALA A 360 -2.74 -33.59 8.91
N ALA A 361 -3.69 -32.66 8.91
CA ALA A 361 -4.67 -32.51 7.83
C ALA A 361 -4.00 -32.17 6.48
N LEU A 362 -2.97 -31.32 6.49
CA LEU A 362 -2.19 -31.00 5.29
C LEU A 362 -1.38 -32.20 4.78
N GLN A 363 -0.80 -32.98 5.69
CA GLN A 363 -0.09 -34.22 5.35
C GLN A 363 -1.05 -35.27 4.75
N GLU A 364 -2.23 -35.45 5.34
CA GLU A 364 -3.28 -36.34 4.81
C GLU A 364 -3.77 -35.90 3.44
N LEU A 365 -3.88 -34.58 3.19
CA LEU A 365 -4.23 -34.06 1.87
C LEU A 365 -3.17 -34.43 0.82
N VAL A 366 -1.89 -34.22 1.13
CA VAL A 366 -0.79 -34.53 0.22
C VAL A 366 -0.67 -36.03 -0.01
N GLU A 367 -0.82 -36.87 1.02
CA GLU A 367 -0.76 -38.33 0.84
C GLU A 367 -1.89 -38.84 -0.06
N ARG A 368 -3.11 -38.30 0.05
CA ARG A 368 -4.23 -38.62 -0.87
C ARG A 368 -3.95 -38.20 -2.32
N LYS A 369 -3.02 -37.27 -2.53
CA LYS A 369 -2.68 -36.65 -3.82
C LYS A 369 -1.26 -36.96 -4.29
N LYS A 370 -0.62 -37.96 -3.69
CA LYS A 370 0.78 -38.32 -3.94
C LYS A 370 1.03 -38.75 -5.38
N ASP A 371 0.09 -39.48 -5.98
CA ASP A 371 0.18 -39.91 -7.39
C ASP A 371 0.02 -38.73 -8.37
N GLU A 372 -0.48 -37.59 -7.89
CA GLU A 372 -0.59 -36.32 -8.63
C GLU A 372 0.63 -35.41 -8.38
N GLY A 373 1.67 -35.90 -7.69
CA GLY A 373 2.92 -35.16 -7.45
C GLY A 373 2.81 -34.03 -6.42
N TRP A 374 1.86 -34.09 -5.48
CA TRP A 374 1.71 -33.07 -4.45
C TRP A 374 2.81 -33.19 -3.40
N GLU A 375 3.30 -32.04 -2.91
CA GLU A 375 4.33 -31.96 -1.87
C GLU A 375 3.92 -30.98 -0.76
N LEU A 376 4.30 -31.27 0.48
CA LEU A 376 4.13 -30.36 1.62
C LEU A 376 5.48 -29.95 2.18
N ASN A 377 5.73 -28.65 2.25
CA ASN A 377 6.85 -28.05 2.95
C ASN A 377 6.33 -27.33 4.20
N VAL A 378 6.64 -27.86 5.39
CA VAL A 378 6.37 -27.16 6.66
C VAL A 378 7.63 -26.43 7.07
N MET A 379 7.58 -25.10 7.07
CA MET A 379 8.71 -24.24 7.40
C MET A 379 8.42 -23.46 8.68
N GLN A 380 9.42 -23.25 9.55
CA GLN A 380 9.28 -22.37 10.70
C GLN A 380 9.77 -20.98 10.32
N ALA A 381 8.91 -19.97 10.39
CA ALA A 381 9.21 -18.60 9.98
C ALA A 381 10.49 -18.05 10.63
N GLU A 382 10.71 -18.39 11.90
CA GLU A 382 11.85 -17.91 12.70
C GLU A 382 13.18 -18.57 12.30
N GLN A 383 13.14 -19.68 11.57
CA GLN A 383 14.31 -20.46 11.15
C GLN A 383 14.60 -20.34 9.64
N MET A 384 13.77 -19.58 8.90
CA MET A 384 13.96 -19.41 7.47
C MET A 384 15.17 -18.52 7.18
N SER A 385 16.05 -18.98 6.29
CA SER A 385 17.07 -18.13 5.69
C SER A 385 16.42 -17.10 4.76
N LYS A 386 17.14 -16.01 4.46
CA LYS A 386 16.65 -14.97 3.53
C LYS A 386 16.31 -15.54 2.15
N ASP A 387 17.11 -16.49 1.66
CA ASP A 387 16.90 -17.17 0.38
C ASP A 387 15.65 -18.07 0.39
N CYS A 388 15.37 -18.72 1.52
CA CYS A 388 14.14 -19.48 1.70
C CYS A 388 12.91 -18.56 1.76
N SER A 389 13.00 -17.40 2.42
CA SER A 389 11.91 -16.43 2.46
C SER A 389 11.62 -15.81 1.09
N ALA A 390 12.66 -15.57 0.27
CA ALA A 390 12.49 -15.13 -1.11
C ALA A 390 11.83 -16.20 -1.99
N SER A 391 12.19 -17.47 -1.80
CA SER A 391 11.59 -18.60 -2.53
C SER A 391 10.14 -18.86 -2.13
N ALA A 392 9.78 -18.64 -0.86
CA ALA A 392 8.43 -18.83 -0.35
C ALA A 392 7.41 -17.80 -0.87
N LEU A 393 7.87 -16.60 -1.28
CA LEU A 393 7.02 -15.57 -1.91
C LEU A 393 6.44 -16.00 -3.27
N TYR A 394 7.02 -17.03 -3.92
CA TYR A 394 6.55 -17.55 -5.21
C TYR A 394 5.54 -18.71 -5.07
N ALA A 395 5.21 -19.14 -3.85
CA ALA A 395 4.25 -20.21 -3.57
C ALA A 395 2.98 -19.66 -2.88
N SER A 396 1.83 -20.30 -3.10
CA SER A 396 0.57 -19.93 -2.43
C SER A 396 0.74 -19.89 -0.92
N TYR A 397 0.49 -18.72 -0.32
CA TYR A 397 0.77 -18.43 1.09
C TYR A 397 -0.49 -18.59 1.94
N GLU A 398 -0.43 -19.42 2.98
CA GLU A 398 -1.48 -19.49 4.01
C GLU A 398 -0.84 -19.27 5.38
N GLY A 399 -0.96 -18.04 5.89
CA GLY A 399 -0.54 -17.67 7.24
C GLY A 399 -1.72 -17.80 8.19
N VAL A 400 -1.67 -18.76 9.10
CA VAL A 400 -2.67 -18.91 10.17
C VAL A 400 -2.08 -18.37 11.47
N HIS A 401 -2.80 -17.46 12.11
CA HIS A 401 -2.45 -16.91 13.43
C HIS A 401 -3.52 -17.31 14.44
N GLY A 402 -3.09 -17.70 15.64
CA GLY A 402 -3.98 -17.81 16.80
C GLY A 402 -4.10 -16.44 17.48
N ASP A 403 -5.26 -16.17 18.10
CA ASP A 403 -5.52 -14.93 18.85
C ASP A 403 -4.66 -14.81 20.11
#